data_AF-A0A964U1J1-F1
#
_entry.id   AF-A0A964U1J1-F1
#
_cell.length_a   1.000
_cell.length_b   1.000
_cell.length_c   1.000
_cell.angle_alpha   90.00
_cell.angle_beta   90.00
_cell.angle_gamma   90.00
#
_symmetry.space_group_name_H-M   'P 1'
#
loop_
_entity.id
_entity.type
_entity.pdbx_description
1 polymer ?
#
loop_
_entity_poly.entity_id
_entity_poly.type
_entity_poly.pdbx_seq_one_letter_code
_entity_poly.pdbx_strand_id
1 'polypeptide(L)' 'MPKINGNEIRPGNVLEHDGGLWAAVKVGHVKPGKGGAFAQVEMKNLRDGRKLNERFRSDDKVE' A
#
# COMPACT_ATOMS: atom_id res chain seq x y z
N MET A 1 -13.31 8.44 3.34
CA MET A 1 -13.22 7.36 2.33
C MET A 1 -13.19 6.02 3.07
N PRO A 2 -13.61 4.90 2.47
CA PRO A 2 -13.59 3.62 3.19
C PRO A 2 -12.15 3.23 3.55
N LYS A 3 -11.90 2.99 4.85
CA LYS A 3 -10.62 2.47 5.35
C LYS A 3 -10.43 1.05 4.81
N ILE A 4 -9.47 0.87 3.93
CA ILE A 4 -9.13 -0.46 3.39
C ILE A 4 -8.02 -1.08 4.21
N ASN A 5 -8.10 -2.40 4.36
CA ASN A 5 -7.06 -3.16 5.04
C ASN A 5 -5.79 -3.17 4.17
N GLY A 6 -4.60 -3.11 4.78
CA GLY A 6 -3.32 -3.24 4.09
C GLY A 6 -3.23 -4.46 3.16
N ASN A 7 -3.88 -5.57 3.53
CA ASN A 7 -3.92 -6.78 2.70
C ASN A 7 -4.91 -6.72 1.52
N GLU A 8 -5.86 -5.79 1.54
CA GLU A 8 -6.89 -5.61 0.50
C GLU A 8 -6.45 -4.64 -0.60
N ILE A 9 -5.26 -4.04 -0.46
CA ILE A 9 -4.70 -3.15 -1.48
C ILE A 9 -4.52 -3.93 -2.78
N ARG A 10 -5.00 -3.35 -3.88
CA ARG A 10 -4.83 -3.88 -5.24
C ARG A 10 -4.21 -2.82 -6.14
N PRO A 11 -3.51 -3.21 -7.21
CA PRO A 11 -3.11 -2.28 -8.25
C PRO A 11 -4.32 -1.48 -8.77
N GLY A 12 -4.15 -0.18 -8.93
CA GLY A 12 -5.22 0.76 -9.31
C GLY A 12 -5.91 1.44 -8.13
N ASN A 13 -5.76 0.96 -6.90
CA ASN A 13 -6.26 1.66 -5.72
C ASN A 13 -5.50 3.00 -5.56
N VAL A 14 -6.21 4.04 -5.13
CA VAL A 14 -5.63 5.31 -4.70
C VAL A 14 -5.66 5.36 -3.18
N LEU A 15 -4.51 5.66 -2.58
CA LEU A 15 -4.26 5.70 -1.15
C LEU A 15 -3.80 7.10 -0.75
N GLU A 16 -4.34 7.64 0.32
CA GLU A 16 -3.79 8.77 1.05
C GLU A 16 -2.69 8.28 2.02
N HIS A 17 -1.46 8.68 1.74
CA HIS A 17 -0.29 8.26 2.50
C HIS A 17 0.76 9.38 2.53
N ASP A 18 1.37 9.62 3.69
CA ASP A 18 2.38 10.67 3.89
C ASP A 18 1.93 12.06 3.37
N GLY A 19 0.66 12.41 3.61
CA GLY A 19 0.06 13.67 3.16
C GLY A 19 -0.11 13.82 1.65
N GLY A 20 0.04 12.74 0.88
CA GLY A 20 -0.12 12.70 -0.57
C GLY A 20 -1.11 11.64 -1.03
N LEU A 21 -1.56 11.78 -2.28
CA LEU A 21 -2.36 10.75 -2.96
C LEU A 21 -1.46 9.89 -3.85
N TRP A 22 -1.56 8.59 -3.66
CA TRP A 22 -0.69 7.60 -4.27
C TRP A 22 -1.51 6.53 -4.97
N ALA A 23 -1.22 6.26 -6.24
CA ALA A 23 -1.79 5.11 -6.93
C ALA A 23 -0.91 3.88 -6.71
N ALA A 24 -1.50 2.79 -6.21
CA ALA A 24 -0.84 1.49 -6.13
C ALA A 24 -0.61 0.96 -7.55
N VAL A 25 0.65 0.72 -7.91
CA VAL A 25 1.02 0.21 -9.24
C VAL A 25 1.30 -1.29 -9.21
N LYS A 26 1.75 -1.82 -8.08
CA LYS A 26 2.03 -3.25 -7.90
C LYS A 26 1.85 -3.62 -6.43
N VAL A 27 1.29 -4.80 -6.19
CA VAL A 27 1.11 -5.36 -4.86
C VAL A 27 1.63 -6.80 -4.85
N GLY A 28 2.40 -7.16 -3.83
CA GLY A 28 2.84 -8.52 -3.58
C GLY A 28 2.61 -8.91 -2.12
N HIS A 29 1.85 -9.99 -1.88
CA HIS A 29 1.68 -10.54 -0.55
C HIS A 29 2.89 -11.40 -0.17
N VAL A 30 3.57 -11.02 0.91
CA VAL A 30 4.78 -11.70 1.39
C VAL A 30 4.48 -12.35 2.75
N LYS A 31 4.80 -13.65 2.84
CA LYS A 31 4.77 -14.41 4.08
C LYS A 31 6.19 -14.84 4.44
N PRO A 32 6.90 -14.11 5.34
CA PRO A 32 8.27 -14.45 5.69
C PRO A 32 8.31 -15.72 6.56
N GLY A 33 9.44 -16.43 6.54
CA GLY A 33 9.64 -17.62 7.39
C GLY A 33 9.61 -17.31 8.90
N LYS A 34 9.93 -16.06 9.29
CA LYS A 34 9.80 -15.53 10.66
C LYS A 34 9.16 -14.13 10.60
N GLY A 35 8.08 -13.91 11.35
CA GLY A 35 7.33 -12.64 11.41
C GLY A 35 5.94 -12.71 10.74
N GLY A 36 5.13 -11.66 10.94
CA GLY A 36 3.78 -11.57 10.35
C GLY A 36 3.80 -11.24 8.86
N ALA A 37 2.83 -11.76 8.11
CA ALA A 37 2.63 -11.47 6.69
C ALA A 37 2.32 -9.99 6.45
N PHE A 38 2.62 -9.51 5.24
CA PHE A 38 2.37 -8.12 4.82
C PHE A 38 2.21 -8.03 3.29
N ALA A 39 1.56 -6.98 2.83
CA ALA A 39 1.54 -6.57 1.43
C ALA A 39 2.70 -5.60 1.17
N GLN A 40 3.59 -5.94 0.24
CA GLN A 40 4.58 -5.02 -0.32
C GLN A 40 3.91 -4.27 -1.48
N VAL A 41 3.77 -2.96 -1.37
CA VAL A 41 3.04 -2.13 -2.32
C VAL A 41 3.98 -1.10 -2.93
N GLU A 42 4.17 -1.18 -4.24
CA GLU A 42 4.78 -0.12 -5.02
C GLU A 42 3.70 0.90 -5.41
N MET A 43 3.97 2.17 -5.17
CA MET A 43 3.03 3.26 -5.40
C MET A 43 3.68 4.40 -6.19
N LYS A 44 2.85 5.17 -6.89
CA LYS A 44 3.24 6.40 -7.57
C LYS A 44 2.38 7.57 -7.10
N ASN A 45 3.02 8.65 -6.67
CA ASN A 45 2.34 9.87 -6.26
C ASN A 45 1.63 10.50 -7.46
N LEU A 46 0.37 10.88 -7.28
CA LEU A 46 -0.46 11.41 -8.36
C LEU A 46 -0.15 12.87 -8.70
N ARG A 47 0.50 13.62 -7.79
CA ARG A 47 0.83 15.04 -7.99
C ARG A 47 2.22 15.23 -8.59
N ASP A 48 3.22 14.57 -8.02
CA ASP A 48 4.64 14.80 -8.38
C ASP A 48 5.30 13.60 -9.08
N GLY A 49 4.59 12.46 -9.20
CA GLY A 49 5.08 11.28 -9.89
C GLY A 49 6.17 10.50 -9.17
N ARG A 50 6.54 10.87 -7.93
CA ARG A 50 7.48 10.10 -7.10
C ARG A 50 7.01 8.67 -6.93
N LYS A 51 7.95 7.74 -6.81
CA LYS A 51 7.67 6.33 -6.53
C LYS A 51 8.03 6.01 -5.10
N LEU A 52 7.23 5.17 -4.47
CA LEU A 52 7.44 4.73 -3.10
C LEU A 52 7.14 3.23 -3.01
N ASN A 53 7.81 2.54 -2.07
CA ASN A 53 7.63 1.12 -1.85
C ASN A 53 7.40 0.87 -0.35
N GLU A 54 6.14 0.66 0.02
CA GLU A 54 5.69 0.58 1.41
C GLU A 54 5.30 -0.87 1.76
N ARG A 55 5.32 -1.19 3.05
CA ARG A 55 4.81 -2.46 3.58
C ARG A 55 3.59 -2.19 4.43
N PHE A 56 2.47 -2.79 4.07
CA PHE A 56 1.24 -2.73 4.85
C PHE A 56 0.94 -4.09 5.48
N ARG A 57 0.77 -4.13 6.79
CA ARG A 57 0.30 -5.30 7.53
C ARG A 57 -1.22 -5.37 7.46
N SER A 58 -1.75 -6.54 7.82
CA SER A 58 -3.19 -6.81 7.94
C SER A 58 -3.91 -5.85 8.89
N ASP A 59 -3.20 -5.24 9.83
CA ASP A 59 -3.81 -4.39 10.86
C ASP A 59 -3.68 -2.90 10.50
N ASP A 60 -2.91 -2.58 9.45
CA ASP A 60 -2.74 -1.22 8.97
C ASP A 60 -4.01 -0.81 8.22
N LYS A 61 -4.68 0.23 8.73
CA LYS A 61 -5.80 0.87 8.05
C LYS A 61 -5.23 1.98 7.18
N VAL A 62 -5.43 1.85 5.88
CA VAL A 62 -5.00 2.85 4.90
C VAL A 62 -6.25 3.57 4.40
N GLU A 63 -6.18 4.89 4.37
CA GLU A 63 -7.20 5.75 3.72
C GLU A 63 -6.73 6.14 2.33
#